data_AF-A0AAD8BS36-F1
#
_entry.id   AF-A0AAD8BS36-F1
#
_cell.length_a   1.000
_cell.length_b   1.000
_cell.length_c   1.000
_cell.angle_alpha   90.00
_cell.angle_beta   90.00
_cell.angle_gamma   90.00
#
_symmetry.space_group_name_H-M   'P 1'
#
loop_
_entity.id
_entity.type
_entity.pdbx_description
1 polymer ?
#
loop_
_entity_poly.entity_id
_entity_poly.type
_entity_poly.pdbx_seq_one_letter_code
_entity_poly.pdbx_strand_id
1 'polypeptide(L)' 'MSVLFFSPPRYEKRLPNGIYPDPGSCSHFVECLFGNTYHLACPDGLEFDSKAKFCGEANRINCADNYHFSFTAHTG' A
#
# COMPACT_ATOMS: atom_id res chain seq x y z
N MET A 1 15.71 20.54 -21.32
CA MET A 1 16.27 19.45 -20.50
C MET A 1 15.87 19.66 -19.05
N SER A 2 15.84 18.58 -18.27
CA SER A 2 15.50 18.47 -16.83
C SER A 2 14.03 18.18 -16.51
N VAL A 3 13.58 16.99 -16.90
CA VAL A 3 12.42 16.33 -16.29
C VAL A 3 12.82 15.77 -14.91
N LEU A 4 12.67 16.58 -13.86
CA LEU A 4 12.67 16.10 -12.48
C LEU A 4 11.31 15.47 -12.12
N PHE A 5 10.85 14.53 -12.96
CA PHE A 5 9.63 13.72 -12.73
C PHE A 5 9.96 12.32 -12.18
N PHE A 6 11.17 12.10 -11.67
CA PHE A 6 11.41 11.06 -10.67
C PHE A 6 10.78 11.52 -9.35
N SER A 7 9.44 11.56 -9.28
CA SER A 7 8.80 11.54 -7.98
C SER A 7 9.07 10.14 -7.41
N PRO A 8 9.87 9.98 -6.34
CA PRO A 8 9.92 8.70 -5.66
C PRO A 8 8.48 8.33 -5.25
N PRO A 9 8.11 7.03 -5.24
CA PRO A 9 6.79 6.61 -4.78
C PRO A 9 6.56 7.23 -3.41
N ARG A 10 5.62 8.18 -3.37
CA ARG A 10 5.43 9.11 -2.24
C ARG A 10 4.92 8.37 -1.02
N TYR A 11 5.85 7.82 -0.25
CA TYR A 11 5.64 7.45 1.14
C TYR A 11 6.04 8.62 2.10
N GLU A 12 6.54 9.74 1.57
CA GLU A 12 6.96 10.97 2.27
C GLU A 12 5.84 11.79 2.95
N LYS A 13 4.65 11.21 3.15
CA LYS A 13 3.64 11.81 4.03
C LYS A 13 4.09 11.48 5.46
N ARG A 14 4.28 12.49 6.32
CA ARG A 14 4.51 12.31 7.77
C ARG A 14 3.31 11.57 8.36
N LEU A 15 3.33 10.25 8.28
CA LEU A 15 2.30 9.40 8.82
C LEU A 15 2.51 9.32 10.33
N PRO A 16 1.44 9.51 11.13
CA PRO A 16 1.51 9.24 12.56
C PRO A 16 1.87 7.77 12.80
N ASN A 17 2.26 7.46 14.03
CA ASN A 17 2.67 6.10 14.38
C ASN A 17 1.52 5.13 14.09
N GLY A 18 1.78 4.08 13.31
CA GLY A 18 0.75 3.16 12.86
C GLY A 18 1.14 2.32 11.66
N ILE A 19 0.25 1.43 11.27
CA ILE A 19 0.47 0.47 10.17
C ILE A 19 -0.35 0.87 8.95
N TYR A 20 0.29 0.85 7.79
CA TYR A 20 -0.23 1.35 6.53
C TYR A 20 0.00 0.34 5.41
N PRO A 21 -0.93 0.24 4.45
CA PRO A 21 -0.78 -0.63 3.30
C PRO A 21 0.32 -0.10 2.36
N ASP A 22 1.09 -1.00 1.78
CA ASP A 22 2.02 -0.65 0.71
C ASP A 22 1.25 -0.56 -0.63
N PRO A 23 1.34 0.55 -1.37
CA PRO A 23 0.62 0.73 -2.64
C PRO A 23 1.26 -0.04 -3.82
N GLY A 24 2.48 -0.57 -3.65
CA GLY A 24 3.19 -1.35 -4.66
C GLY A 24 3.09 -2.86 -4.44
N SER A 25 2.66 -3.33 -3.27
CA SER A 25 2.63 -4.76 -2.93
C SER A 25 1.68 -5.08 -1.79
N CYS A 26 0.72 -5.97 -2.02
CA CYS A 26 -0.26 -6.37 -1.01
C CYS A 26 0.26 -7.32 0.08
N SER A 27 1.35 -8.01 -0.23
CA SER A 27 2.10 -8.84 0.70
C SER A 27 3.05 -8.03 1.58
N HIS A 28 3.15 -6.71 1.34
CA HIS A 28 4.00 -5.80 2.08
C HIS A 28 3.15 -4.73 2.78
N PHE A 29 3.64 -4.27 3.92
CA PHE A 29 3.04 -3.19 4.67
C PHE A 29 4.12 -2.29 5.26
N VAL A 30 3.69 -1.10 5.63
CA VAL A 30 4.57 -0.06 6.10
C VAL A 30 4.17 0.32 7.51
N GLU A 31 5.09 0.15 8.44
CA GLU A 31 4.91 0.54 9.83
C GLU A 31 5.68 1.84 10.12
N CYS A 32 4.95 2.86 10.57
CA CYS A 32 5.47 4.14 11.00
C CYS A 32 5.68 4.12 12.51
N LEU A 33 6.91 4.32 12.99
CA LEU A 33 7.20 4.47 14.42
C LEU A 33 8.22 5.58 14.63
N PHE A 34 7.90 6.56 15.49
CA PHE A 34 8.81 7.67 15.82
C PHE A 34 9.31 8.45 14.59
N GLY A 35 8.50 8.55 13.53
CA GLY A 35 8.88 9.19 12.27
C GLY A 35 9.80 8.35 11.38
N ASN A 36 10.11 7.11 11.78
CA ASN A 36 10.79 6.11 10.96
C ASN A 36 9.78 5.17 10.32
N THR A 37 10.21 4.59 9.21
CA THR A 37 9.38 3.78 8.34
C THR A 37 9.99 2.42 8.17
N TYR A 38 9.22 1.39 8.48
CA TYR A 38 9.63 0.01 8.40
C TYR A 38 8.77 -0.69 7.35
N HIS A 39 9.40 -1.10 6.25
CA HIS A 39 8.76 -1.97 5.28
C HIS A 39 8.86 -3.41 5.78
N LEU A 40 7.72 -4.01 6.04
CA LEU A 40 7.59 -5.36 6.59
C LEU A 40 6.76 -6.20 5.63
N ALA A 41 7.14 -7.46 5.48
CA ALA A 41 6.41 -8.43 4.68
C ALA A 41 5.50 -9.27 5.57
N CYS A 42 4.31 -9.57 5.07
CA CYS A 42 3.43 -10.53 5.70
C CYS A 42 3.98 -11.96 5.53
N PRO A 43 3.98 -12.78 6.59
CA PRO A 43 4.35 -14.19 6.50
C PRO A 43 3.30 -15.02 5.74
N ASP A 44 3.69 -16.22 5.28
CA ASP A 44 2.79 -17.26 4.73
C ASP A 44 1.78 -16.80 3.67
N GLY A 45 2.22 -16.01 2.68
CA GLY A 45 1.35 -15.61 1.56
C GLY A 45 0.12 -14.82 1.99
N LEU A 46 0.12 -14.27 3.21
CA LEU A 46 -0.92 -13.42 3.74
C LEU A 46 -0.84 -12.03 3.10
N GLU A 47 -1.98 -11.35 3.06
CA GLU A 47 -2.07 -9.97 2.58
C GLU A 47 -2.30 -9.02 3.75
N PHE A 48 -1.85 -7.79 3.61
CA PHE A 48 -2.03 -6.78 4.63
C PHE A 48 -3.45 -6.22 4.62
N ASP A 49 -4.20 -6.46 5.71
CA ASP A 49 -5.54 -5.91 5.87
C ASP A 49 -5.46 -4.46 6.40
N SER A 50 -5.79 -3.49 5.56
CA SER A 50 -5.78 -2.08 5.93
C SER A 50 -6.88 -1.68 6.94
N LYS A 51 -7.97 -2.47 7.05
CA LYS A 51 -9.07 -2.27 8.00
C LYS A 51 -8.73 -2.82 9.38
N ALA A 52 -8.15 -4.01 9.43
CA ALA A 52 -7.80 -4.74 10.63
C ALA A 52 -6.36 -4.45 11.10
N LYS A 53 -5.54 -3.81 10.26
CA LYS A 53 -4.14 -3.43 10.53
C LYS A 53 -3.23 -4.62 10.83
N PHE A 54 -3.50 -5.79 10.24
CA PHE A 54 -2.69 -6.98 10.40
C PHE A 54 -2.68 -7.84 9.12
N CYS A 55 -1.73 -8.77 9.03
CA CYS A 55 -1.64 -9.73 7.94
C CYS A 55 -2.71 -10.82 8.08
N GLY A 56 -3.66 -10.87 7.17
CA GLY A 56 -4.71 -11.89 7.14
C GLY A 56 -4.76 -12.61 5.80
N GLU A 57 -5.70 -13.54 5.66
CA GLU A 57 -5.82 -14.30 4.41
C GLU A 57 -6.21 -13.41 3.24
N ALA A 58 -5.41 -13.49 2.18
CA ALA A 58 -5.59 -12.83 0.89
C ALA A 58 -7.05 -12.83 0.38
N ASN A 59 -7.69 -14.00 0.50
CA ASN A 59 -9.06 -14.23 0.04
C ASN A 59 -10.14 -13.33 0.70
N ARG A 60 -9.80 -12.62 1.78
CA ARG A 60 -10.70 -11.64 2.43
C ARG A 60 -10.28 -10.19 2.23
N ILE A 61 -9.07 -9.94 1.75
CA ILE A 61 -8.43 -8.63 1.83
C ILE A 61 -8.34 -8.04 0.43
N ASN A 62 -9.22 -7.07 0.13
CA ASN A 62 -9.11 -6.29 -1.10
C ASN A 62 -8.00 -5.24 -0.96
N CYS A 63 -6.75 -5.67 -1.07
CA CYS A 63 -5.62 -4.73 -1.07
C CYS A 63 -5.57 -3.85 -2.34
N ALA A 64 -6.29 -4.25 -3.40
CA ALA A 64 -6.33 -3.54 -4.69
C ALA A 64 -7.54 -2.62 -4.92
N ASP A 65 -8.44 -2.38 -3.96
CA ASP A 65 -9.65 -1.58 -4.24
C ASP A 65 -9.41 -0.06 -4.32
N ASN A 66 -8.16 0.38 -4.37
CA ASN A 66 -7.80 1.78 -4.71
C ASN A 66 -6.84 1.90 -5.90
N TYR A 67 -6.59 0.82 -6.65
CA TYR A 67 -6.26 0.94 -8.07
C TYR A 67 -7.45 0.51 -8.93
N HIS A 68 -8.66 0.82 -8.45
CA HIS A 68 -9.83 0.93 -9.31
C HIS A 68 -9.69 2.25 -10.09
N PHE A 69 -8.82 2.27 -11.09
CA PHE A 69 -9.13 3.09 -12.25
C PHE A 69 -10.38 2.43 -12.82
N SER A 70 -11.53 3.04 -12.55
CA SER A 70 -12.80 2.73 -13.16
C SER A 70 -12.72 3.01 -14.66
N PHE A 71 -11.91 2.25 -15.38
CA PHE A 71 -12.09 2.04 -16.80
C PHE A 71 -13.10 0.89 -16.93
N THR A 72 -14.33 1.17 -16.53
CA THR A 72 -15.44 0.65 -17.34
C THR A 72 -15.18 1.27 -18.71
N ALA A 73 -14.55 0.49 -19.60
CA ALA A 73 -14.38 0.88 -20.98
C ALA A 73 -15.77 1.28 -21.48
N HIS A 74 -15.97 2.57 -21.75
CA HIS A 74 -17.08 3.02 -22.56
C HIS A 74 -16.86 2.39 -23.93
N THR A 75 -17.43 1.20 -24.14
CA THR A 75 -17.67 0.66 -25.49
C THR A 75 -18.58 1.67 -26.17
N GLY A 76 -18.04 2.35 -27.17
CA GLY A 76 -18.76 3.29 -28.02
C GLY A 76 -19.88 2.64 -28.81
#